data_AF-A0A850G7D3-F1
#
_entry.id   AF-A0A850G7D3-F1
#
_cell.length_a   1.000
_cell.length_b   1.000
_cell.length_c   1.000
_cell.angle_alpha   90.00
_cell.angle_beta   90.00
_cell.angle_gamma   90.00
#
_symmetry.space_group_name_H-M   'P 1'
#
loop_
_entity.id
_entity.type
_entity.pdbx_description
1 polymer ?
#
loop_
_entity_poly.entity_id
_entity_poly.type
_entity_poly.pdbx_seq_one_letter_code
_entity_poly.pdbx_strand_id
1 'polypeptide(L)'
;MGIYSPLPAGSSIPPLTPTRISNYEPIRRRYRTPADAAKIWGPPLLWKSAKPRCSGYVHARGAIGPVTIHDDIGITIEQYRNYPEQAISRLFDTWSSHSEADIGYIQLLSDPDIHESWKFGETYVVDQRIPSYGMYWTTHTLRKYIPNIHWGMVFGKPYIDFFGRDRILSAPAHFVQEAPSGQILLQLTSSLFDLEHDYEHVHKTRERVKEHLGADAFYKPRRPTYHAPRFEIQHREVAPAIDPQRALEALKSNLQDRVSAALTTGKLHWPLAVRMDKRERLVNHELQQDALLTKTEEDIVTDIERTFKIQALTVSIAGGIARPTSHTVDGRTVSAIQMHLEHESGYSQNLLFTYNQPFDGFKDCISLEPQPYIYERHARKI
;
A
#
# COMPACT_ATOMS: atom_id res chain seq x y z
N MET A 1 21.32 12.38 -25.35
CA MET A 1 20.00 12.39 -26.01
C MET A 1 18.99 12.15 -24.91
N GLY A 2 18.14 13.13 -24.58
CA GLY A 2 17.10 12.95 -23.57
C GLY A 2 15.96 12.07 -24.07
N ILE A 3 14.99 11.79 -23.18
CA ILE A 3 13.77 10.98 -23.42
C ILE A 3 13.00 11.37 -24.72
N TYR A 4 13.22 12.57 -25.24
CA TYR A 4 12.52 13.13 -26.41
C TYR A 4 13.22 13.07 -27.76
N SER A 5 14.31 12.31 -27.96
CA SER A 5 14.77 12.07 -29.34
C SER A 5 13.62 11.50 -30.18
N PRO A 6 13.28 12.04 -31.37
CA PRO A 6 12.18 11.50 -32.18
C PRO A 6 12.39 10.01 -32.48
N LEU A 7 11.31 9.21 -32.51
CA LEU A 7 11.43 7.82 -32.98
C LEU A 7 11.93 7.85 -34.43
N PRO A 8 12.69 6.82 -34.85
CA PRO A 8 12.80 6.54 -36.26
C PRO A 8 11.39 6.50 -36.87
N ALA A 9 11.21 7.15 -38.03
CA ALA A 9 9.93 7.12 -38.73
C ALA A 9 9.48 5.66 -38.93
N GLY A 10 8.29 5.30 -38.44
CA GLY A 10 7.74 3.94 -38.52
C GLY A 10 7.62 3.18 -37.21
N SER A 11 8.06 3.70 -36.06
CA SER A 11 7.73 3.07 -34.77
C SER A 11 6.25 3.31 -34.43
N SER A 12 5.43 2.30 -34.68
CA SER A 12 4.11 2.16 -34.08
C SER A 12 4.22 2.22 -32.55
N ILE A 13 3.13 2.64 -31.90
CA ILE A 13 2.92 2.60 -30.45
C ILE A 13 3.64 1.38 -29.86
N PRO A 14 4.45 1.52 -28.78
CA PRO A 14 5.23 0.41 -28.26
C PRO A 14 4.32 -0.80 -28.08
N PRO A 15 4.77 -2.02 -28.41
CA PRO A 15 3.94 -3.23 -28.42
C PRO A 15 3.46 -3.66 -27.01
N LEU A 16 3.53 -2.76 -26.04
CA LEU A 16 3.12 -2.83 -24.64
C LEU A 16 1.61 -2.57 -24.45
N THR A 17 0.79 -2.72 -25.50
CA THR A 17 -0.67 -2.65 -25.37
C THR A 17 -1.22 -3.92 -24.73
N PRO A 18 -2.24 -3.81 -23.86
CA PRO A 18 -2.88 -4.99 -23.29
C PRO A 18 -3.34 -5.97 -24.38
N THR A 19 -3.05 -7.25 -24.21
CA THR A 19 -3.67 -8.32 -25.02
C THR A 19 -4.75 -9.05 -24.25
N ARG A 20 -4.67 -8.99 -22.92
CA ARG A 20 -5.64 -9.54 -21.99
C ARG A 20 -5.84 -8.59 -20.82
N ILE A 21 -7.06 -8.57 -20.30
CA ILE A 21 -7.50 -7.77 -19.16
C ILE A 21 -8.37 -8.64 -18.24
N SER A 22 -8.43 -8.34 -16.95
CA SER A 22 -9.29 -9.02 -15.96
C SER A 22 -9.29 -8.24 -14.65
N ASN A 23 -10.27 -8.45 -13.77
CA ASN A 23 -10.19 -7.96 -12.38
C ASN A 23 -9.55 -8.96 -11.42
N TYR A 24 -9.28 -10.18 -11.89
CA TYR A 24 -8.76 -11.28 -11.08
C TYR A 24 -7.77 -12.13 -11.88
N GLU A 25 -6.78 -12.69 -11.20
CA GLU A 25 -5.94 -13.75 -11.75
C GLU A 25 -6.72 -15.09 -11.78
N PRO A 26 -6.50 -15.95 -12.78
CA PRO A 26 -5.66 -15.74 -13.95
C PRO A 26 -6.24 -14.74 -14.96
N ILE A 27 -5.44 -13.82 -15.50
CA ILE A 27 -5.89 -12.85 -16.54
C ILE A 27 -6.19 -13.59 -17.87
N ARG A 28 -7.49 -13.82 -18.16
CA ARG A 28 -7.96 -14.66 -19.29
C ARG A 28 -8.72 -13.91 -20.39
N ARG A 29 -9.40 -12.80 -20.10
CA ARG A 29 -10.25 -12.11 -21.08
C ARG A 29 -9.41 -11.34 -22.08
N ARG A 30 -9.68 -11.52 -23.38
CA ARG A 30 -8.95 -10.82 -24.45
C ARG A 30 -9.32 -9.34 -24.46
N TYR A 31 -8.32 -8.49 -24.67
CA TYR A 31 -8.50 -7.06 -24.95
C TYR A 31 -8.39 -6.85 -26.45
N ARG A 32 -9.43 -6.29 -27.08
CA ARG A 32 -9.43 -5.95 -28.51
C ARG A 32 -9.66 -4.46 -28.73
N THR A 33 -10.47 -3.85 -27.87
CA THR A 33 -10.87 -2.45 -27.97
C THR A 33 -10.96 -1.82 -26.58
N PRO A 34 -10.86 -0.48 -26.46
CA PRO A 34 -11.11 0.23 -25.20
C PRO A 34 -12.48 -0.11 -24.56
N ALA A 35 -13.50 -0.39 -25.39
CA ALA A 35 -14.82 -0.82 -24.90
C ALA A 35 -14.78 -2.15 -24.12
N ASP A 36 -13.76 -2.99 -24.32
CA ASP A 36 -13.60 -4.21 -23.54
C ASP A 36 -13.16 -3.92 -22.10
N ALA A 37 -12.29 -2.92 -21.91
CA ALA A 37 -11.88 -2.46 -20.58
C ALA A 37 -13.04 -1.76 -19.87
N ALA A 38 -13.79 -0.91 -20.57
CA ALA A 38 -14.96 -0.21 -20.00
C ALA A 38 -15.99 -1.18 -19.37
N LYS A 39 -16.20 -2.36 -19.98
CA LYS A 39 -17.13 -3.38 -19.48
C LYS A 39 -16.72 -4.03 -18.15
N ILE A 40 -15.44 -3.94 -17.78
CA ILE A 40 -14.90 -4.51 -16.55
C ILE A 40 -14.15 -3.46 -15.73
N TRP A 41 -14.41 -2.18 -16.02
CA TRP A 41 -13.77 -1.09 -15.34
C TRP A 41 -14.13 -1.17 -13.86
N GLY A 42 -13.11 -1.38 -13.04
CA GLY A 42 -13.28 -1.62 -11.63
C GLY A 42 -11.93 -1.99 -11.02
N PRO A 43 -11.65 -1.53 -9.80
CA PRO A 43 -10.41 -1.86 -9.10
C PRO A 43 -10.39 -3.31 -8.55
N PRO A 44 -9.29 -4.07 -8.73
CA PRO A 44 -8.20 -3.79 -9.66
C PRO A 44 -8.61 -4.11 -11.10
N LEU A 45 -8.08 -3.37 -12.08
CA LEU A 45 -8.07 -3.77 -13.49
C LEU A 45 -6.66 -4.24 -13.82
N LEU A 46 -6.47 -5.55 -13.93
CA LEU A 46 -5.21 -6.19 -14.29
C LEU A 46 -5.11 -6.36 -15.79
N TRP A 47 -3.90 -6.25 -16.34
CA TRP A 47 -3.67 -6.47 -17.75
C TRP A 47 -2.32 -7.13 -18.03
N LYS A 48 -2.23 -7.77 -19.20
CA LYS A 48 -0.96 -8.29 -19.73
C LYS A 48 -0.91 -8.30 -21.25
N SER A 49 0.28 -8.09 -21.80
CA SER A 49 0.63 -8.25 -23.20
C SER A 49 1.38 -9.57 -23.41
N ALA A 50 1.15 -10.21 -24.56
CA ALA A 50 1.72 -11.53 -24.85
C ALA A 50 3.18 -11.44 -25.32
N LYS A 51 3.48 -10.51 -26.22
CA LYS A 51 4.81 -10.20 -26.75
C LYS A 51 4.80 -8.73 -27.18
N PRO A 52 5.62 -7.87 -26.60
CA PRO A 52 6.42 -8.02 -25.38
C PRO A 52 5.63 -8.51 -24.18
N ARG A 53 6.31 -9.11 -23.20
CA ARG A 53 5.68 -9.45 -21.91
C ARG A 53 5.72 -8.20 -21.03
N CYS A 54 4.56 -7.57 -20.93
CA CYS A 54 4.34 -6.46 -20.04
C CYS A 54 3.04 -6.76 -19.31
N SER A 55 2.98 -6.38 -18.05
CA SER A 55 1.80 -6.49 -17.23
C SER A 55 1.61 -5.20 -16.48
N GLY A 56 0.41 -5.02 -15.97
CA GLY A 56 0.14 -3.87 -15.13
C GLY A 56 -1.20 -3.99 -14.47
N TYR A 57 -1.50 -2.97 -13.70
CA TYR A 57 -2.74 -2.85 -12.99
C TYR A 57 -3.19 -1.39 -12.95
N VAL A 58 -4.49 -1.20 -12.79
CA VAL A 58 -5.09 0.08 -12.43
C VAL A 58 -5.94 -0.15 -11.18
N HIS A 59 -5.58 0.50 -10.08
CA HIS A 59 -6.41 0.62 -8.91
C HIS A 59 -7.10 1.98 -8.94
N ALA A 60 -8.30 2.03 -9.52
CA ALA A 60 -9.18 3.19 -9.43
C ALA A 60 -9.82 3.23 -8.02
N ARG A 61 -9.07 3.74 -7.03
CA ARG A 61 -9.42 3.69 -5.61
C ARG A 61 -10.42 4.78 -5.21
N GLY A 62 -10.65 5.78 -6.05
CA GLY A 62 -11.74 6.76 -5.86
C GLY A 62 -13.16 6.14 -5.70
N ALA A 63 -13.32 4.85 -6.00
CA ALA A 63 -14.58 4.12 -5.88
C ALA A 63 -14.65 3.11 -4.71
N ILE A 64 -13.57 2.86 -3.96
CA ILE A 64 -13.57 1.90 -2.84
C ILE A 64 -13.21 2.61 -1.54
N GLY A 65 -14.25 2.94 -0.75
CA GLY A 65 -14.11 3.40 0.63
C GLY A 65 -14.49 4.87 0.86
N PRO A 66 -14.55 5.29 2.14
CA PRO A 66 -14.98 6.63 2.55
C PRO A 66 -13.94 7.73 2.33
N VAL A 67 -12.73 7.36 1.91
CA VAL A 67 -11.66 8.32 1.66
C VAL A 67 -11.24 8.13 0.22
N THR A 68 -11.39 9.17 -0.61
CA THR A 68 -10.71 9.14 -1.91
C THR A 68 -9.21 9.04 -1.61
N ILE A 69 -8.53 8.15 -2.28
CA ILE A 69 -7.07 8.06 -2.26
C ILE A 69 -6.64 8.09 -3.70
N HIS A 70 -5.35 8.31 -3.94
CA HIS A 70 -4.82 8.34 -5.30
C HIS A 70 -5.21 7.04 -6.01
N ASP A 71 -5.63 7.20 -7.26
CA ASP A 71 -5.61 6.09 -8.19
C ASP A 71 -4.15 5.69 -8.44
N ASP A 72 -3.95 4.41 -8.68
CA ASP A 72 -2.61 3.83 -8.80
C ASP A 72 -2.53 3.01 -10.09
N ILE A 73 -1.54 3.32 -10.92
CA ILE A 73 -1.25 2.63 -12.16
C ILE A 73 0.15 2.04 -12.06
N GLY A 74 0.23 0.72 -12.04
CA GLY A 74 1.49 -0.01 -12.07
C GLY A 74 1.72 -0.64 -13.44
N ILE A 75 2.95 -0.54 -13.94
CA ILE A 75 3.38 -1.19 -15.19
C ILE A 75 4.70 -1.90 -14.94
N THR A 76 4.74 -3.19 -15.26
CA THR A 76 5.94 -4.02 -15.19
C THR A 76 6.31 -4.47 -16.59
N ILE A 77 7.53 -4.17 -17.02
CA ILE A 77 8.07 -4.62 -18.31
C ILE A 77 9.04 -5.76 -18.04
N GLU A 78 8.64 -6.98 -18.41
CA GLU A 78 9.55 -8.13 -18.37
C GLU A 78 10.52 -8.04 -19.56
N GLN A 79 11.74 -8.53 -19.36
CA GLN A 79 12.78 -8.55 -20.40
C GLN A 79 13.05 -7.15 -20.98
N TYR A 80 13.09 -6.13 -20.12
CA TYR A 80 13.25 -4.71 -20.49
C TYR A 80 14.43 -4.44 -21.44
N ARG A 81 15.50 -5.25 -21.37
CA ARG A 81 16.67 -5.19 -22.27
C ARG A 81 16.33 -5.39 -23.75
N ASN A 82 15.19 -6.01 -24.06
CA ASN A 82 14.74 -6.24 -25.43
C ASN A 82 14.06 -5.00 -26.04
N TYR A 83 13.97 -3.88 -25.32
CA TYR A 83 13.34 -2.66 -25.81
C TYR A 83 14.32 -1.49 -25.85
N PRO A 84 14.20 -0.62 -26.86
CA PRO A 84 14.86 0.68 -26.84
C PRO A 84 14.41 1.48 -25.62
N GLU A 85 15.36 2.08 -24.90
CA GLU A 85 15.10 2.91 -23.72
C GLU A 85 14.13 4.06 -24.03
N GLN A 86 14.17 4.60 -25.25
CA GLN A 86 13.28 5.66 -25.71
C GLN A 86 11.82 5.18 -25.82
N ALA A 87 11.58 3.89 -26.08
CA ALA A 87 10.23 3.33 -26.13
C ALA A 87 9.64 3.20 -24.72
N ILE A 88 10.46 2.79 -23.76
CA ILE A 88 10.09 2.70 -22.34
C ILE A 88 9.78 4.10 -21.78
N SER A 89 10.67 5.05 -22.04
CA SER A 89 10.50 6.42 -21.54
C SER A 89 9.29 7.13 -22.16
N ARG A 90 9.00 6.90 -23.45
CA ARG A 90 7.75 7.38 -24.07
C ARG A 90 6.50 6.75 -23.49
N LEU A 91 6.54 5.46 -23.14
CA LEU A 91 5.41 4.84 -22.46
C LEU A 91 5.14 5.58 -21.14
N PHE A 92 6.19 5.82 -20.36
CA PHE A 92 6.08 6.53 -19.09
C PHE A 92 5.53 7.95 -19.25
N ASP A 93 6.06 8.74 -20.19
CA ASP A 93 5.55 10.09 -20.51
C ASP A 93 4.08 10.05 -20.97
N THR A 94 3.75 9.14 -21.88
CA THR A 94 2.38 8.99 -22.40
C THR A 94 1.40 8.67 -21.28
N TRP A 95 1.70 7.69 -20.42
CA TRP A 95 0.80 7.28 -19.35
C TRP A 95 0.67 8.36 -18.28
N SER A 96 1.78 8.96 -17.85
CA SER A 96 1.75 10.03 -16.85
C SER A 96 0.97 11.26 -17.32
N SER A 97 1.09 11.61 -18.61
CA SER A 97 0.31 12.68 -19.24
C SER A 97 -1.18 12.35 -19.32
N HIS A 98 -1.54 11.14 -19.77
CA HIS A 98 -2.96 10.75 -19.91
C HIS A 98 -3.66 10.56 -18.57
N SER A 99 -2.92 10.18 -17.53
CA SER A 99 -3.47 10.01 -16.18
C SER A 99 -3.39 11.27 -15.33
N GLU A 100 -2.84 12.37 -15.87
CA GLU A 100 -2.56 13.60 -15.12
C GLU A 100 -1.85 13.32 -13.79
N ALA A 101 -0.88 12.40 -13.80
CA ALA A 101 -0.24 11.90 -12.58
C ALA A 101 0.25 13.03 -11.67
N ASP A 102 -0.20 13.03 -10.41
CA ASP A 102 0.35 13.89 -9.35
C ASP A 102 1.83 13.61 -9.14
N ILE A 103 2.20 12.33 -9.18
CA ILE A 103 3.57 11.87 -9.18
C ILE A 103 3.66 10.53 -9.91
N GLY A 104 4.74 10.32 -10.64
CA GLY A 104 5.03 9.05 -11.30
C GLY A 104 6.52 8.76 -11.31
N TYR A 105 6.89 7.49 -11.46
CA TYR A 105 8.28 7.11 -11.62
C TYR A 105 8.47 5.93 -12.56
N ILE A 106 9.69 5.82 -13.08
CA ILE A 106 10.22 4.65 -13.73
C ILE A 106 11.56 4.29 -13.09
N GLN A 107 11.71 3.01 -12.78
CA GLN A 107 12.88 2.48 -12.10
C GLN A 107 13.22 1.08 -12.61
N LEU A 108 14.51 0.82 -12.81
CA LEU A 108 15.06 -0.51 -12.99
C LEU A 108 15.59 -0.99 -11.64
N LEU A 109 15.11 -2.14 -11.16
CA LEU A 109 15.51 -2.67 -9.86
C LEU A 109 16.80 -3.47 -10.00
N SER A 110 17.94 -2.80 -9.82
CA SER A 110 19.25 -3.46 -9.70
C SER A 110 19.49 -3.93 -8.26
N ASP A 111 20.42 -4.87 -8.04
CA ASP A 111 20.72 -5.38 -6.70
C ASP A 111 21.07 -4.28 -5.67
N PRO A 112 21.89 -3.26 -6.00
CA PRO A 112 22.13 -2.14 -5.09
C PRO A 112 20.87 -1.35 -4.77
N ASP A 113 20.00 -1.14 -5.76
CA ASP A 113 18.76 -0.39 -5.61
C ASP A 113 17.74 -1.16 -4.76
N ILE A 114 17.64 -2.49 -4.93
CA ILE A 114 16.83 -3.37 -4.09
C ILE A 114 17.31 -3.33 -2.63
N HIS A 115 18.62 -3.40 -2.41
CA HIS A 115 19.19 -3.31 -1.08
C HIS A 115 18.94 -1.95 -0.41
N GLU A 116 18.97 -0.86 -1.19
CA GLU A 116 18.69 0.48 -0.67
C GLU A 116 17.19 0.67 -0.38
N SER A 117 16.32 0.32 -1.33
CA SER A 117 14.87 0.46 -1.23
C SER A 117 14.23 -0.41 -0.13
N TRP A 118 14.86 -1.54 0.23
CA TRP A 118 14.45 -2.32 1.41
C TRP A 118 14.56 -1.54 2.72
N LYS A 119 15.52 -0.62 2.84
CA LYS A 119 15.69 0.23 4.03
C LYS A 119 14.52 1.20 4.21
N PHE A 120 13.74 1.41 3.15
CA PHE A 120 12.64 2.36 3.09
C PHE A 120 11.26 1.67 3.07
N GLY A 121 11.23 0.34 2.98
CA GLY A 121 9.99 -0.43 2.84
C GLY A 121 9.29 -0.20 1.50
N GLU A 122 10.00 0.30 0.49
CA GLU A 122 9.45 0.54 -0.85
C GLU A 122 9.38 -0.74 -1.69
N THR A 123 10.32 -1.66 -1.44
CA THR A 123 10.47 -2.89 -2.21
C THR A 123 9.88 -4.08 -1.47
N TYR A 124 9.11 -4.88 -2.21
CA TYR A 124 8.51 -6.12 -1.72
C TYR A 124 8.79 -7.26 -2.69
N VAL A 125 8.81 -8.48 -2.16
CA VAL A 125 8.96 -9.71 -2.96
C VAL A 125 7.60 -10.07 -3.54
N VAL A 126 7.49 -10.11 -4.87
CA VAL A 126 6.27 -10.45 -5.62
C VAL A 126 6.06 -11.97 -5.66
N ASP A 127 7.11 -12.74 -5.98
CA ASP A 127 7.12 -14.21 -5.88
C ASP A 127 8.38 -14.66 -5.13
N GLN A 128 8.21 -15.41 -4.05
CA GLN A 128 9.34 -15.94 -3.26
C GLN A 128 10.10 -17.06 -3.98
N ARG A 129 9.47 -17.69 -4.99
CA ARG A 129 10.07 -18.77 -5.79
C ARG A 129 10.94 -18.25 -6.91
N ILE A 130 10.62 -17.05 -7.41
CA ILE A 130 11.36 -16.35 -8.47
C ILE A 130 11.57 -14.95 -7.94
N PRO A 131 12.79 -14.57 -7.47
CA PRO A 131 13.05 -13.29 -6.81
C PRO A 131 12.70 -12.14 -7.75
N SER A 132 11.45 -11.72 -7.67
CA SER A 132 10.82 -10.69 -8.46
C SER A 132 10.42 -9.63 -7.46
N TYR A 133 10.88 -8.42 -7.71
CA TYR A 133 10.70 -7.31 -6.81
C TYR A 133 9.72 -6.34 -7.42
N GLY A 134 8.86 -5.79 -6.59
CA GLY A 134 7.96 -4.70 -6.97
C GLY A 134 8.25 -3.48 -6.11
N MET A 135 7.87 -2.32 -6.63
CA MET A 135 7.80 -1.08 -5.87
C MET A 135 6.43 -0.47 -6.09
N TYR A 136 5.82 0.07 -5.04
CA TYR A 136 4.65 0.93 -5.15
C TYR A 136 4.67 1.99 -4.04
N TRP A 137 4.04 3.13 -4.32
CA TRP A 137 3.82 4.18 -3.33
C TRP A 137 2.34 4.26 -2.97
N THR A 138 2.05 4.44 -1.69
CA THR A 138 0.67 4.66 -1.24
C THR A 138 0.42 6.14 -0.99
N THR A 139 -0.85 6.55 -1.08
CA THR A 139 -1.26 7.89 -0.63
C THR A 139 -0.83 8.18 0.81
N HIS A 140 -0.86 7.17 1.68
CA HIS A 140 -0.43 7.31 3.07
C HIS A 140 1.06 7.67 3.17
N THR A 141 1.90 7.05 2.34
CA THR A 141 3.32 7.35 2.26
C THR A 141 3.54 8.74 1.69
N LEU A 142 2.91 9.07 0.55
CA LEU A 142 3.10 10.33 -0.16
C LEU A 142 2.64 11.56 0.64
N ARG A 143 1.68 11.39 1.55
CA ARG A 143 1.26 12.42 2.52
C ARG A 143 2.29 12.72 3.61
N LYS A 144 3.31 11.87 3.76
CA LYS A 144 4.38 12.04 4.75
C LYS A 144 5.68 12.48 4.09
N TYR A 145 6.08 11.82 3.01
CA TYR A 145 7.33 12.07 2.30
C TYR A 145 7.31 11.37 0.93
N ILE A 146 8.22 11.78 0.05
CA ILE A 146 8.62 11.00 -1.14
C ILE A 146 9.66 9.98 -0.69
N PRO A 147 9.47 8.68 -0.96
CA PRO A 147 10.42 7.67 -0.49
C PRO A 147 11.84 7.87 -1.05
N ASN A 148 11.97 8.07 -2.36
CA ASN A 148 13.24 8.42 -2.99
C ASN A 148 13.05 9.14 -4.34
N ILE A 149 14.15 9.62 -4.94
CA ILE A 149 14.15 10.03 -6.37
C ILE A 149 14.54 8.83 -7.23
N HIS A 150 13.64 8.39 -8.10
CA HIS A 150 13.90 7.31 -9.06
C HIS A 150 14.61 7.83 -10.32
N TRP A 151 15.12 6.91 -11.16
CA TRP A 151 15.86 7.27 -12.36
C TRP A 151 15.09 8.21 -13.28
N GLY A 152 13.81 7.92 -13.52
CA GLY A 152 12.89 8.84 -14.18
C GLY A 152 11.71 9.15 -13.26
N MET A 153 11.34 10.42 -13.18
CA MET A 153 10.21 10.90 -12.40
C MET A 153 9.37 11.91 -13.16
N VAL A 154 8.09 11.96 -12.82
CA VAL A 154 7.14 12.99 -13.26
C VAL A 154 6.59 13.66 -12.00
N PHE A 155 6.64 15.00 -11.99
CA PHE A 155 6.01 15.83 -10.96
C PHE A 155 4.77 16.50 -11.57
N GLY A 156 3.60 16.17 -11.02
CA GLY A 156 2.34 16.85 -11.31
C GLY A 156 2.12 18.06 -10.42
N LYS A 157 0.94 18.68 -10.57
CA LYS A 157 0.60 19.96 -9.95
C LYS A 157 0.89 20.03 -8.44
N PRO A 158 0.47 19.07 -7.59
CA PRO A 158 0.71 19.17 -6.15
C PRO A 158 2.19 19.28 -5.79
N TYR A 159 3.06 18.57 -6.53
CA TYR A 159 4.50 18.59 -6.30
C TYR A 159 5.18 19.80 -6.94
N ILE A 160 4.69 20.28 -8.08
CA ILE A 160 5.15 21.53 -8.70
C ILE A 160 4.86 22.72 -7.79
N ASP A 161 3.66 22.79 -7.23
CA ASP A 161 3.27 23.84 -6.29
C ASP A 161 4.08 23.76 -4.99
N PHE A 162 4.36 22.52 -4.52
CA PHE A 162 5.11 22.27 -3.29
C PHE A 162 6.61 22.62 -3.41
N PHE A 163 7.29 22.16 -4.47
CA PHE A 163 8.72 22.42 -4.65
C PHE A 163 9.01 23.78 -5.29
N GLY A 164 8.08 24.28 -6.09
CA GLY A 164 8.26 25.41 -6.99
C GLY A 164 8.73 24.95 -8.38
N ARG A 165 8.02 25.39 -9.42
CA ARG A 165 8.29 25.08 -10.83
C ARG A 165 9.75 25.30 -11.22
N ASP A 166 10.28 26.50 -10.98
CA ASP A 166 11.65 26.87 -11.35
C ASP A 166 12.70 26.05 -10.61
N ARG A 167 12.39 25.62 -9.38
CA ARG A 167 13.26 24.77 -8.58
C ARG A 167 13.37 23.38 -9.18
N ILE A 168 12.27 22.80 -9.65
CA ILE A 168 12.29 21.50 -10.34
C ILE A 168 13.05 21.64 -11.66
N LEU A 169 12.71 22.64 -12.49
CA LEU A 169 13.35 22.86 -13.81
C LEU A 169 14.87 23.11 -13.72
N SER A 170 15.35 23.65 -12.60
CA SER A 170 16.78 23.87 -12.35
C SER A 170 17.48 22.71 -11.62
N ALA A 171 16.79 21.59 -11.37
CA ALA A 171 17.36 20.46 -10.64
C ALA A 171 18.62 19.90 -11.35
N PRO A 172 19.66 19.49 -10.59
CA PRO A 172 20.93 19.02 -11.14
C PRO A 172 20.84 17.58 -11.66
N ALA A 173 19.95 17.33 -12.62
CA ALA A 173 19.71 16.05 -13.27
C ALA A 173 20.22 16.09 -14.73
N HIS A 174 20.33 14.92 -15.38
CA HIS A 174 20.74 14.85 -16.79
C HIS A 174 19.77 15.58 -17.71
N PHE A 175 18.47 15.46 -17.42
CA PHE A 175 17.43 16.06 -18.23
C PHE A 175 16.24 16.44 -17.35
N VAL A 176 15.74 17.66 -17.53
CA VAL A 176 14.52 18.16 -16.91
C VAL A 176 13.73 18.94 -17.95
N GLN A 177 12.45 18.61 -18.13
CA GLN A 177 11.60 19.28 -19.12
C GLN A 177 10.15 19.30 -18.65
N GLU A 178 9.47 20.41 -18.92
CA GLU A 178 8.02 20.49 -18.77
C GLU A 178 7.30 19.93 -20.00
N ALA A 179 6.35 19.02 -19.76
CA ALA A 179 5.48 18.48 -20.79
C ALA A 179 4.34 19.46 -21.12
N PRO A 180 3.70 19.32 -22.30
CA PRO A 180 2.51 20.10 -22.64
C PRO A 180 1.34 19.95 -21.66
N SER A 181 1.29 18.85 -20.89
CA SER A 181 0.33 18.63 -19.80
C SER A 181 0.57 19.53 -18.57
N GLY A 182 1.68 20.27 -18.53
CA GLY A 182 2.10 21.08 -17.38
C GLY A 182 2.86 20.29 -16.30
N GLN A 183 3.04 18.98 -16.48
CA GLN A 183 3.88 18.16 -15.60
C GLN A 183 5.37 18.37 -15.91
N ILE A 184 6.24 18.16 -14.93
CA ILE A 184 7.70 18.23 -15.14
C ILE A 184 8.31 16.84 -15.06
N LEU A 185 8.99 16.44 -16.12
CA LEU A 185 9.78 15.22 -16.20
C LEU A 185 11.21 15.50 -15.72
N LEU A 186 11.74 14.59 -14.93
CA LEU A 186 13.11 14.60 -14.44
C LEU A 186 13.76 13.24 -14.71
N GLN A 187 14.98 13.25 -15.25
CA GLN A 187 15.77 12.06 -15.54
C GLN A 187 17.18 12.23 -14.95
N LEU A 188 17.59 11.30 -14.07
CA LEU A 188 18.85 11.40 -13.33
C LEU A 188 20.09 11.30 -14.22
N THR A 189 20.18 10.27 -15.06
CA THR A 189 21.35 9.99 -15.92
C THR A 189 20.89 9.70 -17.35
N SER A 190 21.82 9.66 -18.30
CA SER A 190 21.48 9.49 -19.72
C SER A 190 20.91 8.13 -20.08
N SER A 191 21.16 7.08 -19.29
CA SER A 191 20.63 5.74 -19.55
C SER A 191 20.01 5.11 -18.31
N LEU A 192 18.84 4.47 -18.50
CA LEU A 192 18.19 3.62 -17.49
C LEU A 192 19.11 2.49 -17.03
N PHE A 193 19.97 1.99 -17.92
CA PHE A 193 20.91 0.91 -17.62
C PHE A 193 22.09 1.37 -16.75
N ASP A 194 22.26 2.67 -16.51
CA ASP A 194 23.24 3.17 -15.55
C ASP A 194 22.94 2.67 -14.13
N LEU A 195 21.69 2.32 -13.81
CA LEU A 195 21.34 1.67 -12.54
C LEU A 195 22.04 0.32 -12.32
N GLU A 196 22.51 -0.32 -13.38
CA GLU A 196 23.25 -1.59 -13.35
C GLU A 196 24.75 -1.37 -13.56
N HIS A 197 25.10 -0.49 -14.50
CA HIS A 197 26.49 -0.30 -14.94
C HIS A 197 27.24 0.79 -14.17
N ASP A 198 26.54 1.78 -13.61
CA ASP A 198 27.11 2.93 -12.92
C ASP A 198 26.16 3.45 -11.81
N TYR A 199 25.80 2.55 -10.90
CA TYR A 199 24.86 2.85 -9.82
C TYR A 199 25.34 4.03 -8.95
N GLU A 200 26.66 4.15 -8.74
CA GLU A 200 27.23 5.21 -7.93
C GLU A 200 26.99 6.59 -8.56
N HIS A 201 27.13 6.73 -9.88
CA HIS A 201 26.80 7.98 -10.56
C HIS A 201 25.31 8.33 -10.45
N VAL A 202 24.42 7.35 -10.62
CA VAL A 202 22.98 7.55 -10.45
C VAL A 202 22.68 7.99 -9.01
N HIS A 203 23.21 7.30 -8.01
CA HIS A 203 22.99 7.60 -6.60
C HIS A 203 23.55 8.99 -6.21
N LYS A 204 24.74 9.37 -6.66
CA LYS A 204 25.27 10.73 -6.44
C LYS A 204 24.39 11.81 -7.06
N THR A 205 23.86 11.56 -8.26
CA THR A 205 22.96 12.51 -8.92
C THR A 205 21.61 12.60 -8.20
N ARG A 206 21.09 11.46 -7.74
CA ARG A 206 19.90 11.36 -6.89
C ARG A 206 20.01 12.23 -5.64
N GLU A 207 21.10 12.10 -4.89
CA GLU A 207 21.30 12.87 -3.66
C GLU A 207 21.43 14.38 -3.93
N ARG A 208 22.14 14.78 -5.00
CA ARG A 208 22.20 16.20 -5.42
C ARG A 208 20.82 16.76 -5.77
N VAL A 209 19.97 15.99 -6.44
CA VAL A 209 18.59 16.39 -6.74
C VAL A 209 17.77 16.52 -5.45
N LYS A 210 17.89 15.58 -4.51
CA LYS A 210 17.20 15.64 -3.20
C LYS A 210 17.62 16.86 -2.39
N GLU A 211 18.92 17.15 -2.34
CA GLU A 211 19.45 18.35 -1.70
C GLU A 211 18.90 19.62 -2.36
N HIS A 212 18.90 19.68 -3.70
CA HIS A 212 18.38 20.81 -4.46
C HIS A 212 16.90 21.05 -4.23
N LEU A 213 16.06 20.01 -4.26
CA LEU A 213 14.61 20.11 -4.09
C LEU A 213 14.18 20.35 -2.63
N GLY A 214 15.03 20.00 -1.67
CA GLY A 214 14.74 20.09 -0.24
C GLY A 214 14.70 18.69 0.39
N ALA A 215 15.76 18.37 1.14
CA ALA A 215 15.96 17.03 1.68
C ALA A 215 14.85 16.57 2.66
N ASP A 216 14.06 17.49 3.21
CA ASP A 216 12.90 17.22 4.09
C ASP A 216 11.67 16.69 3.36
N ALA A 217 11.63 16.76 2.03
CA ALA A 217 10.61 16.11 1.24
C ALA A 217 10.84 14.59 1.09
N PHE A 218 12.07 14.12 1.37
CA PHE A 218 12.48 12.75 1.10
C PHE A 218 12.72 11.97 2.37
N TYR A 219 12.39 10.67 2.35
CA TYR A 219 12.64 9.80 3.49
C TYR A 219 14.13 9.80 3.89
N LYS A 220 14.38 9.89 5.19
CA LYS A 220 15.72 9.71 5.77
C LYS A 220 15.58 9.09 7.16
N PRO A 221 16.24 7.94 7.44
CA PRO A 221 16.16 7.32 8.75
C PRO A 221 16.43 8.32 9.88
N ARG A 222 15.60 8.27 10.94
CA ARG A 222 15.71 9.12 12.14
C ARG A 222 15.45 10.61 11.92
N ARG A 223 14.89 11.02 10.78
CA ARG A 223 14.43 12.41 10.63
C ARG A 223 13.13 12.63 11.43
N PRO A 224 13.05 13.68 12.26
CA PRO A 224 11.87 13.91 13.10
C PRO A 224 10.67 14.46 12.32
N THR A 225 10.93 15.20 11.24
CA THR A 225 9.91 15.92 10.48
C THR A 225 10.17 15.81 8.98
N TYR A 226 9.06 15.74 8.24
CA TYR A 226 9.03 15.73 6.78
C TYR A 226 8.00 16.73 6.29
N HIS A 227 8.19 17.21 5.07
CA HIS A 227 7.21 18.03 4.37
C HIS A 227 6.74 17.30 3.12
N ALA A 228 5.45 17.36 2.87
CA ALA A 228 4.81 16.74 1.72
C ALA A 228 3.75 17.70 1.17
N PRO A 229 3.42 17.61 -0.13
CA PRO A 229 2.32 18.38 -0.68
C PRO A 229 1.00 18.04 0.02
N ARG A 230 0.11 19.02 0.07
CA ARG A 230 -1.28 18.79 0.44
C ARG A 230 -2.03 18.38 -0.81
N PHE A 231 -2.46 17.13 -0.85
CA PHE A 231 -3.30 16.64 -1.92
C PHE A 231 -4.73 17.11 -1.72
N GLU A 232 -5.38 17.60 -2.78
CA GLU A 232 -6.80 17.94 -2.81
C GLU A 232 -7.65 16.66 -2.89
N ILE A 233 -7.61 15.89 -1.82
CA ILE A 233 -8.31 14.62 -1.71
C ILE A 233 -9.73 14.91 -1.18
N GLN A 234 -10.73 14.76 -2.05
CA GLN A 234 -12.13 14.98 -1.69
C GLN A 234 -12.63 13.91 -0.72
N HIS A 235 -12.83 14.28 0.55
CA HIS A 235 -13.56 13.42 1.46
C HIS A 235 -14.98 13.21 0.92
N ARG A 236 -15.29 11.98 0.54
CA ARG A 236 -16.65 11.59 0.21
C ARG A 236 -17.25 11.02 1.47
N GLU A 237 -18.32 11.62 1.98
CA GLU A 237 -19.13 10.93 2.98
C GLU A 237 -19.72 9.68 2.34
N VAL A 238 -19.06 8.55 2.58
CA VAL A 238 -19.61 7.24 2.25
C VAL A 238 -20.16 6.71 3.56
N ALA A 239 -21.50 6.69 3.67
CA ALA A 239 -22.15 5.95 4.74
C ALA A 239 -21.55 4.54 4.76
N PRO A 240 -21.08 4.05 5.92
CA PRO A 240 -20.43 2.75 5.98
C PRO A 240 -21.37 1.70 5.40
N ALA A 241 -20.85 0.85 4.52
CA ALA A 241 -21.67 -0.13 3.79
C ALA A 241 -22.39 -1.11 4.73
N ILE A 242 -21.90 -1.22 5.96
CA ILE A 242 -22.45 -1.98 7.08
C ILE A 242 -22.41 -1.07 8.29
N ASP A 243 -23.43 -1.11 9.14
CA ASP A 243 -23.40 -0.46 10.45
C ASP A 243 -22.15 -0.89 11.25
N PRO A 244 -21.23 0.03 11.59
CA PRO A 244 -20.00 -0.28 12.31
C PRO A 244 -20.26 -1.03 13.62
N GLN A 245 -21.35 -0.72 14.33
CA GLN A 245 -21.70 -1.39 15.57
C GLN A 245 -22.08 -2.85 15.32
N ARG A 246 -22.84 -3.13 14.26
CA ARG A 246 -23.21 -4.49 13.86
C ARG A 246 -22.02 -5.30 13.36
N ALA A 247 -21.09 -4.69 12.62
CA ALA A 247 -19.85 -5.34 12.20
C ALA A 247 -18.98 -5.73 13.40
N LEU A 248 -18.90 -4.85 14.40
CA LEU A 248 -18.14 -5.07 15.63
C LEU A 248 -18.77 -6.16 16.52
N GLU A 249 -20.09 -6.16 16.69
CA GLU A 249 -20.79 -7.23 17.43
C GLU A 249 -20.67 -8.59 16.71
N ALA A 250 -20.70 -8.62 15.37
CA ALA A 250 -20.48 -9.84 14.61
C ALA A 250 -19.04 -10.38 14.78
N LEU A 251 -18.04 -9.48 14.75
CA LEU A 251 -16.65 -9.84 15.02
C LEU A 251 -16.48 -10.37 16.45
N LYS A 252 -17.07 -9.69 17.44
CA LYS A 252 -17.06 -10.08 18.85
C LYS A 252 -17.66 -11.46 19.05
N SER A 253 -18.86 -11.73 18.54
CA SER A 253 -19.49 -13.05 18.61
C SER A 253 -18.61 -14.13 17.99
N ASN A 254 -18.02 -13.86 16.82
CA ASN A 254 -17.15 -14.82 16.15
C ASN A 254 -15.86 -15.13 16.93
N LEU A 255 -15.24 -14.09 17.53
CA LEU A 255 -14.06 -14.25 18.39
C LEU A 255 -14.41 -15.05 19.65
N GLN A 256 -15.54 -14.75 20.30
CA GLN A 256 -16.02 -15.47 21.48
C GLN A 256 -16.21 -16.97 21.19
N ASP A 257 -16.96 -17.32 20.15
CA ASP A 257 -17.24 -18.72 19.78
C ASP A 257 -15.94 -19.51 19.55
N ARG A 258 -14.93 -18.86 18.99
CA ARG A 258 -13.66 -19.50 18.65
C ARG A 258 -12.71 -19.66 19.81
N VAL A 259 -12.59 -18.66 20.67
CA VAL A 259 -11.82 -18.81 21.89
C VAL A 259 -12.46 -19.90 22.75
N SER A 260 -13.80 -19.93 22.85
CA SER A 260 -14.52 -21.04 23.49
C SER A 260 -14.22 -22.40 22.86
N ALA A 261 -14.24 -22.52 21.54
CA ALA A 261 -13.91 -23.76 20.84
C ALA A 261 -12.44 -24.19 21.06
N ALA A 262 -11.52 -23.23 21.07
CA ALA A 262 -10.09 -23.48 21.27
C ALA A 262 -9.75 -23.94 22.68
N LEU A 263 -10.39 -23.34 23.69
CA LEU A 263 -10.27 -23.74 25.08
C LEU A 263 -10.83 -25.16 25.31
N THR A 264 -11.89 -25.53 24.58
CA THR A 264 -12.48 -26.87 24.67
C THR A 264 -11.61 -27.94 24.01
N THR A 265 -10.94 -27.59 22.91
CA THR A 265 -10.19 -28.56 22.08
C THR A 265 -8.67 -28.52 22.29
N GLY A 266 -8.16 -27.54 23.04
CA GLY A 266 -6.74 -27.22 23.13
C GLY A 266 -6.13 -26.68 21.83
N LYS A 267 -6.95 -26.35 20.81
CA LYS A 267 -6.49 -25.92 19.48
C LYS A 267 -7.23 -24.66 19.05
N LEU A 268 -6.52 -23.54 18.92
CA LEU A 268 -7.08 -22.34 18.31
C LEU A 268 -6.91 -22.41 16.80
N HIS A 269 -8.04 -22.49 16.11
CA HIS A 269 -8.10 -22.36 14.66
C HIS A 269 -8.43 -20.90 14.31
N TRP A 270 -7.43 -20.17 13.83
CA TRP A 270 -7.57 -18.78 13.37
C TRP A 270 -7.68 -18.73 11.85
N PRO A 271 -8.74 -18.17 11.24
CA PRO A 271 -8.71 -17.91 9.82
C PRO A 271 -7.86 -16.68 9.53
N LEU A 272 -7.17 -16.72 8.40
CA LEU A 272 -6.25 -15.67 7.98
C LEU A 272 -6.99 -14.38 7.58
N ALA A 273 -8.25 -14.49 7.13
CA ALA A 273 -9.08 -13.37 6.72
C ALA A 273 -10.57 -13.64 7.04
N VAL A 274 -11.25 -12.65 7.60
CA VAL A 274 -12.71 -12.64 7.74
C VAL A 274 -13.23 -11.53 6.83
N ARG A 275 -13.97 -11.89 5.79
CA ARG A 275 -14.60 -10.91 4.89
C ARG A 275 -16.11 -11.01 5.02
N MET A 276 -16.79 -9.89 5.23
CA MET A 276 -18.22 -9.81 4.97
C MET A 276 -18.44 -9.66 3.46
N ASP A 277 -19.19 -10.58 2.86
CA ASP A 277 -19.57 -10.46 1.46
C ASP A 277 -20.63 -9.36 1.25
N LYS A 278 -20.98 -9.07 -0.01
CA LYS A 278 -22.00 -8.08 -0.38
C LYS A 278 -23.42 -8.42 0.12
N ARG A 279 -23.60 -9.58 0.74
CA ARG A 279 -24.86 -10.09 1.30
C ARG A 279 -24.78 -10.24 2.83
N GLU A 280 -23.84 -9.55 3.46
CA GLU A 280 -23.63 -9.54 4.91
C GLU A 280 -23.27 -10.91 5.51
N ARG A 281 -22.69 -11.83 4.73
CA ARG A 281 -22.24 -13.13 5.23
C ARG A 281 -20.74 -13.14 5.51
N LEU A 282 -20.36 -13.72 6.66
CA LEU A 282 -18.98 -14.00 7.02
C LEU A 282 -18.43 -15.13 6.13
N VAL A 283 -17.35 -14.86 5.40
CA VAL A 283 -16.60 -15.86 4.62
C VAL A 283 -15.24 -16.08 5.29
N ASN A 284 -14.95 -17.34 5.64
CA ASN A 284 -13.72 -17.75 6.31
C ASN A 284 -12.70 -18.29 5.29
N HIS A 285 -11.42 -17.92 5.46
CA HIS A 285 -10.29 -18.61 4.81
C HIS A 285 -9.43 -19.32 5.88
N GLU A 286 -9.39 -20.65 5.85
CA GLU A 286 -8.62 -21.46 6.80
C GLU A 286 -7.18 -21.70 6.31
N LEU A 287 -6.22 -21.57 7.22
CA LEU A 287 -4.90 -22.17 7.14
C LEU A 287 -4.70 -22.98 8.42
N GLN A 288 -4.26 -24.23 8.30
CA GLN A 288 -3.88 -25.02 9.47
C GLN A 288 -2.64 -24.40 10.11
N GLN A 289 -2.74 -24.04 11.39
CA GLN A 289 -1.59 -23.76 12.25
C GLN A 289 -1.49 -24.84 13.33
N ASP A 290 -0.27 -25.11 13.77
CA ASP A 290 0.02 -26.08 14.82
C ASP A 290 -0.57 -25.68 16.19
N ALA A 291 -0.77 -26.68 17.05
CA ALA A 291 -1.47 -26.57 18.31
C ALA A 291 -0.86 -25.51 19.26
N LEU A 292 -1.71 -24.70 19.90
CA LEU A 292 -1.34 -23.63 20.84
C LEU A 292 -0.65 -24.12 22.13
N LEU A 293 -0.77 -25.41 22.46
CA LEU A 293 -0.40 -25.96 23.77
C LEU A 293 1.11 -25.87 24.11
N THR A 294 1.95 -25.46 23.16
CA THR A 294 3.40 -25.31 23.34
C THR A 294 3.89 -23.87 23.29
N LYS A 295 3.00 -22.88 23.11
CA LYS A 295 3.35 -21.47 22.92
C LYS A 295 3.33 -20.68 24.22
N THR A 296 4.23 -19.71 24.35
CA THR A 296 4.23 -18.78 25.49
C THR A 296 3.12 -17.73 25.34
N GLU A 297 2.81 -17.01 26.42
CA GLU A 297 1.84 -15.90 26.39
C GLU A 297 2.22 -14.82 25.36
N GLU A 298 3.52 -14.55 25.21
CA GLU A 298 4.07 -13.61 24.23
C GLU A 298 3.92 -14.09 22.78
N ASP A 299 4.06 -15.39 22.54
CA ASP A 299 3.83 -16.01 21.22
C ASP A 299 2.34 -15.92 20.82
N ILE A 300 1.43 -16.15 21.77
CA ILE A 300 -0.02 -16.06 21.55
C ILE A 300 -0.41 -14.63 21.21
N VAL A 301 0.09 -13.64 21.97
CA VAL A 301 -0.15 -12.22 21.71
C VAL A 301 0.39 -11.82 20.33
N THR A 302 1.60 -12.24 19.98
CA THR A 302 2.23 -11.96 18.68
C THR A 302 1.43 -12.54 17.51
N ASP A 303 0.91 -13.77 17.65
CA ASP A 303 0.08 -14.39 16.62
C ASP A 303 -1.28 -13.70 16.48
N ILE A 304 -1.90 -13.29 17.59
CA ILE A 304 -3.12 -12.48 17.58
C ILE A 304 -2.87 -11.17 16.83
N GLU A 305 -1.83 -10.41 17.19
CA GLU A 305 -1.49 -9.15 16.52
C GLU A 305 -1.21 -9.34 15.02
N ARG A 306 -0.50 -10.41 14.66
CA ARG A 306 -0.19 -10.74 13.27
C ARG A 306 -1.45 -11.05 12.47
N THR A 307 -2.38 -11.83 13.01
CA THR A 307 -3.64 -12.13 12.32
C THR A 307 -4.55 -10.92 12.25
N PHE A 308 -4.59 -10.06 13.26
CA PHE A 308 -5.31 -8.79 13.18
C PHE A 308 -4.76 -7.88 12.09
N LYS A 309 -3.42 -7.77 11.96
CA LYS A 309 -2.81 -7.02 10.85
C LYS A 309 -3.17 -7.58 9.48
N ILE A 310 -3.37 -8.90 9.36
CA ILE A 310 -3.81 -9.53 8.10
C ILE A 310 -5.31 -9.34 7.86
N GLN A 311 -6.15 -9.43 8.90
CA GLN A 311 -7.61 -9.25 8.81
C GLN A 311 -8.03 -7.78 8.59
N ALA A 312 -7.29 -6.84 9.18
CA ALA A 312 -7.37 -5.39 8.95
C ALA A 312 -7.19 -4.98 7.48
N LEU A 313 -6.54 -5.82 6.67
CA LEU A 313 -6.43 -5.60 5.22
C LEU A 313 -7.70 -6.01 4.45
N THR A 314 -8.68 -6.66 5.10
CA THR A 314 -9.89 -7.23 4.49
C THR A 314 -11.22 -6.71 5.04
N VAL A 315 -11.20 -6.02 6.16
CA VAL A 315 -12.28 -5.21 6.76
C VAL A 315 -11.65 -3.88 7.20
N SER A 316 -12.40 -2.77 7.22
CA SER A 316 -11.94 -1.41 7.57
C SER A 316 -11.46 -1.22 9.03
N ILE A 317 -10.75 -2.19 9.59
CA ILE A 317 -10.09 -2.12 10.89
C ILE A 317 -8.69 -1.57 10.64
N ALA A 318 -8.38 -0.38 11.13
CA ALA A 318 -7.10 0.30 10.97
C ALA A 318 -5.97 -0.32 11.80
N GLY A 319 -6.29 -1.05 12.88
CA GLY A 319 -5.30 -1.72 13.72
C GLY A 319 -5.89 -2.50 14.89
N GLY A 320 -5.10 -3.42 15.42
CA GLY A 320 -5.37 -4.18 16.64
C GLY A 320 -4.09 -4.36 17.44
N ILE A 321 -4.07 -3.92 18.71
CA ILE A 321 -2.94 -4.14 19.64
C ILE A 321 -3.43 -5.03 20.76
N ALA A 322 -2.73 -6.15 21.00
CA ALA A 322 -3.03 -7.04 22.12
C ALA A 322 -1.93 -6.92 23.16
N ARG A 323 -2.28 -6.77 24.44
CA ARG A 323 -1.33 -6.68 25.54
C ARG A 323 -1.70 -7.67 26.65
N PRO A 324 -0.74 -8.44 27.15
CA PRO A 324 -0.93 -9.16 28.39
C PRO A 324 -1.03 -8.13 29.53
N THR A 325 -1.97 -8.36 30.43
CA THR A 325 -2.33 -7.51 31.55
C THR A 325 -2.75 -8.39 32.73
N SER A 326 -2.85 -7.82 33.92
CA SER A 326 -3.44 -8.50 35.06
C SER A 326 -4.49 -7.60 35.68
N HIS A 327 -5.66 -8.16 35.96
CA HIS A 327 -6.80 -7.42 36.50
C HIS A 327 -7.26 -8.07 37.80
N THR A 328 -7.81 -7.28 38.72
CA THR A 328 -8.46 -7.81 39.92
C THR A 328 -9.96 -7.89 39.67
N VAL A 329 -10.51 -9.11 39.67
CA VAL A 329 -11.95 -9.36 39.55
C VAL A 329 -12.38 -10.08 40.82
N ASP A 330 -13.35 -9.50 41.55
CA ASP A 330 -13.84 -10.03 42.84
C ASP A 330 -12.73 -10.36 43.86
N GLY A 331 -11.69 -9.51 43.91
CA GLY A 331 -10.57 -9.66 44.84
C GLY A 331 -9.52 -10.69 44.43
N ARG A 332 -9.61 -11.29 43.24
CA ARG A 332 -8.61 -12.22 42.68
C ARG A 332 -7.89 -11.60 41.50
N THR A 333 -6.56 -11.72 41.46
CA THR A 333 -5.76 -11.33 40.29
C THR A 333 -5.92 -12.38 39.21
N VAL A 334 -6.37 -11.94 38.03
CA VAL A 334 -6.59 -12.77 36.85
C VAL A 334 -5.64 -12.28 35.76
N SER A 335 -5.03 -13.19 35.02
CA SER A 335 -4.33 -12.84 33.79
C SER A 335 -5.36 -12.44 32.74
N ALA A 336 -5.04 -11.43 31.95
CA ALA A 336 -5.95 -10.94 30.93
C ALA A 336 -5.20 -10.45 29.69
N ILE A 337 -5.83 -10.59 28.53
CA ILE A 337 -5.35 -9.95 27.31
C ILE A 337 -6.25 -8.74 27.07
N GLN A 338 -5.68 -7.53 27.08
CA GLN A 338 -6.37 -6.34 26.65
C GLN A 338 -6.12 -6.12 25.16
N MET A 339 -7.18 -5.99 24.38
CA MET A 339 -7.11 -5.73 22.96
C MET A 339 -7.72 -4.37 22.64
N HIS A 340 -6.99 -3.53 21.93
CA HIS A 340 -7.49 -2.27 21.38
C HIS A 340 -7.77 -2.46 19.90
N LEU A 341 -9.02 -2.29 19.47
CA LEU A 341 -9.45 -2.35 18.08
C LEU A 341 -9.76 -0.94 17.57
N GLU A 342 -9.30 -0.61 16.37
CA GLU A 342 -9.55 0.69 15.72
C GLU A 342 -10.11 0.47 14.31
N HIS A 343 -11.16 1.21 13.95
CA HIS A 343 -11.74 1.26 12.61
C HIS A 343 -11.23 2.50 11.85
N GLU A 344 -11.11 2.43 10.53
CA GLU A 344 -10.64 3.52 9.66
C GLU A 344 -11.46 4.82 9.77
N SER A 345 -12.69 4.74 10.29
CA SER A 345 -13.54 5.90 10.58
C SER A 345 -13.24 6.58 11.92
N GLY A 346 -12.27 6.10 12.69
CA GLY A 346 -11.88 6.65 14.00
C GLY A 346 -12.65 6.07 15.19
N TYR A 347 -13.56 5.11 14.97
CA TYR A 347 -14.18 4.35 16.07
C TYR A 347 -13.17 3.36 16.65
N SER A 348 -13.06 3.32 17.97
CA SER A 348 -12.22 2.34 18.65
C SER A 348 -12.97 1.65 19.80
N GLN A 349 -12.55 0.43 20.12
CA GLN A 349 -13.08 -0.33 21.24
C GLN A 349 -11.97 -1.11 21.94
N ASN A 350 -12.01 -1.09 23.26
CA ASN A 350 -11.18 -1.97 24.08
C ASN A 350 -11.96 -3.25 24.40
N LEU A 351 -11.35 -4.39 24.16
CA LEU A 351 -11.83 -5.70 24.59
C LEU A 351 -10.88 -6.19 25.68
N LEU A 352 -11.42 -6.69 26.78
CA LEU A 352 -10.63 -7.33 27.82
C LEU A 352 -10.98 -8.82 27.85
N PHE A 353 -9.96 -9.67 27.85
CA PHE A 353 -10.11 -11.12 27.89
C PHE A 353 -9.44 -11.65 29.15
N THR A 354 -10.19 -11.74 30.25
CA THR A 354 -9.70 -12.34 31.49
C THR A 354 -9.79 -13.88 31.41
N TYR A 355 -8.75 -14.59 31.85
CA TYR A 355 -8.78 -16.06 31.95
C TYR A 355 -8.33 -16.52 33.36
N ASN A 356 -9.19 -17.32 34.01
CA ASN A 356 -8.90 -18.00 35.27
C ASN A 356 -8.86 -19.51 35.04
N GLN A 357 -8.00 -20.22 35.76
CA GLN A 357 -8.06 -21.67 35.90
C GLN A 357 -8.87 -22.00 37.19
N PRO A 358 -9.99 -22.73 37.15
CA PRO A 358 -10.76 -23.17 35.99
C PRO A 358 -11.77 -22.10 35.52
N PHE A 359 -11.96 -22.03 34.21
CA PHE A 359 -12.66 -20.94 33.52
C PHE A 359 -14.17 -21.22 33.41
N ASP A 360 -15.00 -20.49 34.16
CA ASP A 360 -16.48 -20.66 34.17
C ASP A 360 -17.21 -19.89 33.04
N GLY A 361 -16.49 -19.48 32.00
CA GLY A 361 -17.05 -18.94 30.77
C GLY A 361 -17.11 -17.40 30.70
N PHE A 362 -17.39 -16.91 29.49
CA PHE A 362 -17.25 -15.49 29.08
C PHE A 362 -18.26 -14.50 29.65
N LYS A 363 -19.20 -14.93 30.48
CA LYS A 363 -20.28 -14.05 30.96
C LYS A 363 -19.78 -12.89 31.81
N ASP A 364 -18.64 -13.07 32.48
CA ASP A 364 -18.10 -12.09 33.44
C ASP A 364 -16.86 -11.33 32.91
N CYS A 365 -16.38 -11.64 31.70
CA CYS A 365 -15.08 -11.18 31.20
C CYS A 365 -15.10 -9.87 30.39
N ILE A 366 -16.27 -9.30 30.09
CA ILE A 366 -16.39 -8.18 29.15
C ILE A 366 -17.07 -6.98 29.81
N SER A 367 -16.27 -6.01 30.24
CA SER A 367 -16.72 -4.65 30.55
C SER A 367 -16.61 -3.79 29.29
N LEU A 368 -17.72 -3.23 28.81
CA LEU A 368 -17.78 -2.34 27.66
C LEU A 368 -18.10 -0.92 28.12
N GLU A 369 -17.13 -0.01 28.01
CA GLU A 369 -17.43 1.42 28.08
C GLU A 369 -17.28 2.03 26.67
N PRO A 370 -18.39 2.41 26.01
CA PRO A 370 -18.30 3.22 24.80
C PRO A 370 -17.76 4.59 25.20
N GLN A 371 -16.54 4.91 24.76
CA GLN A 371 -15.97 6.24 24.91
C GLN A 371 -16.22 7.01 23.60
N PRO A 372 -16.99 8.12 23.60
CA PRO A 372 -17.04 9.01 22.45
C PRO A 372 -15.66 9.63 22.28
N TYR A 373 -14.94 9.28 21.22
CA TYR A 373 -13.64 9.87 20.96
C TYR A 373 -13.80 11.23 20.28
N ILE A 374 -13.39 12.28 20.99
CA ILE A 374 -13.23 13.64 20.47
C ILE A 374 -11.90 13.69 19.72
N TYR A 375 -11.95 14.10 18.45
CA TYR A 375 -10.79 14.28 17.58
C TYR A 375 -9.94 15.48 18.03
N GLU A 376 -9.22 15.37 19.15
CA GLU A 376 -8.12 16.28 19.51
C GLU A 376 -6.78 15.58 19.26
N ARG A 377 -6.40 15.47 17.98
CA ARG A 377 -5.04 15.09 17.63
C ARG A 377 -4.12 16.25 17.98
N HIS A 378 -3.44 16.17 19.13
CA HIS A 378 -2.19 16.86 19.46
C HIS A 378 -1.92 18.18 18.71
N ALA A 379 -2.74 19.20 18.96
CA ALA A 379 -2.34 20.60 18.86
C ALA A 379 -1.63 21.04 20.16
N ARG A 380 -0.88 20.14 20.82
CA ARG A 380 -0.04 20.48 21.98
C ARG A 380 1.41 20.63 21.53
N LYS A 381 1.77 21.91 21.39
CA LYS A 381 3.10 22.53 21.27
C LYS A 381 3.81 22.39 19.91
N ILE A 382 3.48 23.32 19.02
CA ILE A 382 4.48 24.04 18.20
C ILE A 382 5.37 24.83 19.15
#